data_AF-A0A820PFG1-F1
#
_entry.id   AF-A0A820PFG1-F1
#
_cell.length_a   1.000
_cell.length_b   1.000
_cell.length_c   1.000
_cell.angle_alpha   90.00
_cell.angle_beta   90.00
_cell.angle_gamma   90.00
#
_symmetry.space_group_name_H-M   'P 1'
#
loop_
_entity.id
_entity.type
_entity.pdbx_description
1 polymer ?
#
loop_
_entity_poly.entity_id
_entity_poly.type
_entity_poly.pdbx_seq_one_letter_code
_entity_poly.pdbx_strand_id
1 'polypeptide(L)'
;TNIGSFRWNDQNGMLAGMADGKLNIWLYPNVVFIDQSLVDKTTYRIETNDFGKNPSISDFLSCQITIRKSTGALIQCAIPIYYELCLALLDANRAEEALQLCQYISDNSIYALIAVISLH
;
A
#
# COMPACT_ATOMS: atom_id res chain seq x y z
N THR A 1 11.68 -3.89 -12.20
CA THR A 1 11.48 -2.44 -12.01
C THR A 1 12.54 -1.88 -11.08
N ASN A 2 13.16 -0.75 -11.43
CA ASN A 2 14.12 -0.07 -10.55
C ASN A 2 13.33 0.83 -9.58
N ILE A 3 13.50 0.63 -8.27
CA ILE A 3 12.84 1.45 -7.24
C ILE A 3 13.78 2.59 -6.88
N GLY A 4 13.38 3.82 -7.16
CA GLY A 4 14.20 5.01 -6.90
C GLY A 4 14.13 5.50 -5.46
N SER A 5 13.04 5.19 -4.75
CA SER A 5 12.82 5.56 -3.35
C SER A 5 11.73 4.67 -2.76
N PHE A 6 11.90 4.24 -1.51
CA PHE A 6 10.88 3.50 -0.77
C PHE A 6 10.84 3.93 0.70
N ARG A 7 9.72 3.64 1.37
CA ARG A 7 9.54 3.90 2.80
C ARG A 7 8.48 3.00 3.41
N TRP A 8 8.79 2.42 4.57
CA TRP A 8 7.81 1.69 5.38
C TRP A 8 6.85 2.66 6.06
N ASN A 9 5.62 2.20 6.27
CA ASN A 9 4.65 2.87 7.13
C ASN A 9 5.18 2.89 8.58
N ASP A 10 4.77 3.91 9.34
CA ASP A 10 5.19 4.08 10.74
C ASP A 10 4.43 3.19 11.72
N GLN A 11 3.23 2.73 11.36
CA GLN A 11 2.32 2.01 12.27
C GLN A 11 2.10 0.55 11.90
N ASN A 12 2.28 0.18 10.64
CA ASN A 12 1.98 -1.17 10.14
C ASN A 12 3.00 -1.66 9.10
N GLY A 13 2.77 -2.86 8.58
CA GLY A 13 3.65 -3.52 7.61
C GLY A 13 3.54 -3.02 6.17
N MET A 14 2.85 -1.90 5.88
CA MET A 14 2.76 -1.39 4.50
C MET A 14 4.09 -0.79 4.04
N LEU A 15 4.38 -0.94 2.74
CA LEU A 15 5.56 -0.36 2.09
C LEU A 15 5.12 0.51 0.92
N ALA A 16 5.64 1.73 0.85
CA ALA A 16 5.49 2.61 -0.31
C ALA A 16 6.78 2.63 -1.13
N GLY A 17 6.66 2.67 -2.46
CA GLY A 17 7.79 2.76 -3.38
C GLY A 17 7.49 3.50 -4.67
N MET A 18 8.44 4.35 -5.09
CA MET A 18 8.43 5.01 -6.38
C MET A 18 9.07 4.11 -7.43
N ALA A 19 8.29 3.77 -8.45
CA ALA A 19 8.69 2.86 -9.53
C ALA A 19 7.97 3.24 -10.81
N ASP A 20 8.71 3.37 -11.92
CA ASP A 20 8.18 3.67 -13.25
C ASP A 20 7.27 4.93 -13.30
N GLY A 21 7.59 5.95 -12.50
CA GLY A 21 6.81 7.19 -12.39
C GLY A 21 5.51 7.05 -11.60
N LYS A 22 5.28 5.91 -10.95
CA LYS A 22 4.07 5.60 -10.17
C LYS A 22 4.45 5.41 -8.70
N LEU A 23 3.52 5.78 -7.82
CA LEU A 23 3.61 5.43 -6.42
C LEU A 23 2.90 4.08 -6.22
N ASN A 24 3.65 3.08 -5.76
CA ASN A 24 3.16 1.75 -5.45
C ASN A 24 3.10 1.59 -3.93
N ILE A 25 1.99 1.10 -3.41
CA ILE A 25 1.77 0.82 -2.00
C ILE A 25 1.50 -0.67 -1.88
N TRP A 26 2.50 -1.40 -1.42
CA TRP A 26 2.36 -2.82 -1.09
C TRP A 26 1.69 -2.93 0.27
N LEU A 27 0.42 -3.33 0.27
CA LEU A 27 -0.40 -3.45 1.48
C LEU A 27 0.13 -4.54 2.42
N TYR A 28 0.70 -5.60 1.84
CA TYR A 28 1.32 -6.71 2.58
C TYR A 28 2.53 -7.25 1.82
N PRO A 29 3.73 -6.64 1.99
CA PRO A 29 4.92 -6.97 1.22
C PRO A 29 5.36 -8.42 1.35
N ASN A 30 5.05 -9.07 2.48
CA ASN A 30 5.38 -10.46 2.75
C ASN A 30 4.70 -11.45 1.78
N VAL A 31 3.66 -11.01 1.05
CA VAL A 31 3.00 -11.82 0.01
C VAL A 31 3.99 -12.38 -1.02
N VAL A 32 5.13 -11.70 -1.26
CA VAL A 32 6.17 -12.15 -2.19
C VAL A 32 6.76 -13.52 -1.81
N PHE A 33 6.76 -13.86 -0.53
CA PHE A 33 7.26 -15.13 -0.01
C PHE A 33 6.21 -16.25 -0.04
N ILE A 34 4.93 -15.90 -0.21
CA ILE A 34 3.81 -16.83 -0.29
C ILE A 34 3.50 -17.13 -1.76
N ASP A 35 3.18 -16.09 -2.55
CA ASP A 35 2.88 -16.19 -3.96
C ASP A 35 3.16 -14.84 -4.68
N GLN A 36 4.16 -14.85 -5.56
CA GLN A 36 4.56 -13.66 -6.32
C GLN A 36 3.45 -13.14 -7.25
N SER A 37 2.55 -14.00 -7.72
CA SER A 37 1.44 -13.60 -8.59
C SER A 37 0.37 -12.77 -7.87
N LEU A 38 0.36 -12.79 -6.54
CA LEU A 38 -0.55 -12.02 -5.71
C LEU A 38 -0.03 -10.61 -5.39
N VAL A 39 1.27 -10.36 -5.54
CA VAL A 39 1.89 -9.05 -5.27
C VAL A 39 1.14 -7.93 -5.99
N ASP A 40 0.88 -8.09 -7.29
CA ASP A 40 0.22 -7.06 -8.08
C ASP A 40 -1.24 -6.83 -7.68
N LYS A 41 -1.91 -7.87 -7.18
CA LYS A 41 -3.31 -7.82 -6.72
C LYS A 41 -3.45 -7.16 -5.34
N THR A 42 -2.41 -7.22 -4.53
CA THR A 42 -2.35 -6.59 -3.19
C THR A 42 -1.58 -5.27 -3.19
N THR A 43 -1.32 -4.70 -4.37
CA THR A 43 -0.63 -3.41 -4.51
C THR A 43 -1.61 -2.33 -4.92
N TYR A 44 -1.80 -1.33 -4.05
CA TYR A 44 -2.52 -0.12 -4.40
C TYR A 44 -1.59 0.83 -5.15
N ARG A 45 -2.06 1.46 -6.23
CA ARG A 45 -1.23 2.31 -7.10
C ARG A 45 -1.85 3.68 -7.26
N ILE A 46 -1.03 4.70 -7.09
CA ILE A 46 -1.39 6.09 -7.37
C ILE A 46 -0.58 6.53 -8.59
N GLU A 47 -1.30 6.86 -9.66
CA GLU A 47 -0.73 7.35 -10.91
C GLU A 47 -1.12 8.82 -11.09
N THR A 48 -0.13 9.69 -11.13
CA THR A 48 -0.31 11.11 -11.45
C THR A 48 0.91 11.63 -12.21
N ASN A 49 0.67 12.61 -13.08
CA ASN A 49 1.74 13.34 -13.76
C ASN A 49 2.49 14.31 -12.83
N ASP A 50 1.98 14.55 -11.63
CA ASP A 50 2.49 15.59 -10.73
C ASP A 50 3.79 15.22 -10.02
N PHE A 51 4.15 13.93 -9.95
CA PHE A 51 5.38 13.49 -9.29
C PHE A 51 6.65 14.04 -9.96
N GLY A 52 6.61 14.26 -11.27
CA GLY A 52 7.75 14.77 -12.03
C GLY A 52 8.92 13.79 -12.09
N LYS A 53 10.13 14.33 -12.33
CA LYS A 53 11.36 13.52 -12.47
C LYS A 53 12.00 13.25 -11.11
N ASN A 54 12.43 12.00 -10.90
CA ASN A 54 13.15 11.52 -9.71
C ASN A 54 12.47 11.92 -8.37
N PRO A 55 11.18 11.62 -8.18
CA PRO A 55 10.51 11.83 -6.90
C PRO A 55 11.11 10.92 -5.82
N SER A 56 11.14 11.40 -4.58
CA SER A 56 11.57 10.64 -3.40
C SER A 56 10.48 10.64 -2.33
N ILE A 57 10.31 9.52 -1.64
CA ILE A 57 9.33 9.40 -0.55
C ILE A 57 9.97 9.92 0.73
N SER A 58 9.45 11.03 1.24
CA SER A 58 9.98 11.64 2.46
C SER A 58 9.38 11.06 3.71
N ASP A 59 8.11 10.63 3.71
CA ASP A 59 7.40 10.08 4.88
C ASP A 59 6.23 9.19 4.46
N PHE A 60 5.88 8.20 5.29
CA PHE A 60 4.67 7.39 5.16
C PHE A 60 4.08 7.19 6.57
N LEU A 61 3.08 8.01 6.90
CA LEU A 61 2.48 8.09 8.23
C LEU A 61 1.00 7.71 8.15
N SER A 62 0.59 6.62 8.80
CA SER A 62 -0.79 6.08 8.70
C SER A 62 -1.22 6.00 7.23
N CYS A 63 -2.25 6.74 6.82
CA CYS A 63 -2.76 6.76 5.45
C CYS A 63 -2.18 7.87 4.57
N GLN A 64 -1.14 8.59 5.00
CA GLN A 64 -0.56 9.73 4.28
C GLN A 64 0.89 9.46 3.87
N ILE A 65 1.19 9.76 2.60
CA ILE A 65 2.50 9.60 1.99
C ILE A 65 2.96 10.97 1.52
N THR A 66 4.11 11.42 2.02
CA THR A 66 4.73 12.67 1.57
C THR A 66 5.81 12.36 0.55
N ILE A 67 5.70 12.97 -0.63
CA ILE A 67 6.65 12.86 -1.74
C ILE A 67 7.35 14.20 -1.93
N ARG A 68 8.68 14.16 -2.00
CA ARG A 68 9.52 15.29 -2.37
C ARG A 68 9.91 15.20 -3.85
N LYS A 69 9.48 16.19 -4.63
CA LYS A 69 9.86 16.36 -6.04
C LYS A 69 11.34 16.76 -6.15
N SER A 70 11.92 16.59 -7.34
CA SER A 70 13.25 17.12 -7.66
C SER A 70 13.38 18.63 -7.52
N THR A 71 12.29 19.39 -7.63
CA THR A 71 12.27 20.83 -7.36
C THR A 71 12.31 21.19 -5.87
N GLY A 72 12.23 20.20 -4.97
CA GLY A 72 12.14 20.38 -3.53
C GLY A 72 10.71 20.56 -3.00
N ALA A 73 9.72 20.75 -3.88
CA ALA A 73 8.31 20.84 -3.48
C ALA A 73 7.80 19.51 -2.90
N LEU A 74 6.88 19.60 -1.95
CA LEU A 74 6.24 18.44 -1.30
C LEU A 74 4.85 18.21 -1.88
N ILE A 75 4.53 16.94 -2.13
CA ILE A 75 3.22 16.44 -2.53
C ILE A 75 2.73 15.51 -1.43
N GLN A 76 1.47 15.68 -1.04
CA GLN A 76 0.78 14.73 -0.15
C GLN A 76 -0.08 13.79 -0.99
N CYS A 77 0.04 12.49 -0.73
CA CYS A 77 -0.83 11.47 -1.29
C CYS A 77 -1.49 10.71 -0.16
N ALA A 78 -2.78 10.42 -0.29
CA ALA A 78 -3.51 9.64 0.69
C ALA A 78 -3.85 8.27 0.12
N ILE A 79 -3.78 7.24 0.97
CA ILE A 79 -4.40 5.95 0.68
C ILE A 79 -5.77 5.87 1.37
N PRO A 80 -6.69 5.07 0.83
CA PRO A 80 -7.95 4.80 1.51
C PRO A 80 -7.77 4.18 2.90
N ILE A 81 -8.44 4.75 3.91
CA ILE A 81 -8.30 4.37 5.32
C ILE A 81 -8.70 2.92 5.63
N TYR A 82 -9.53 2.33 4.78
CA TYR A 82 -9.98 0.97 4.98
C TYR A 82 -8.86 -0.06 4.82
N TYR A 83 -7.76 0.24 4.12
CA TYR A 83 -6.61 -0.67 4.05
C TYR A 83 -5.94 -0.83 5.42
N GLU A 84 -5.75 0.28 6.12
CA GLU A 84 -5.21 0.28 7.49
C GLU A 84 -6.16 -0.43 8.46
N LEU A 85 -7.46 -0.16 8.35
CA LEU A 85 -8.48 -0.86 9.16
C LEU A 85 -8.50 -2.37 8.90
N CYS A 86 -8.41 -2.80 7.64
CA CYS A 86 -8.34 -4.22 7.29
C CYS A 86 -7.12 -4.90 7.91
N LEU A 87 -5.93 -4.28 7.81
CA LEU A 87 -4.71 -4.82 8.41
C LEU A 87 -4.85 -4.92 9.94
N ALA A 88 -5.38 -3.89 10.60
CA ALA A 88 -5.60 -3.90 12.04
C ALA A 88 -6.59 -4.99 12.49
N LEU A 89 -7.66 -5.26 11.71
CA LEU A 89 -8.59 -6.35 11.98
C LEU A 89 -7.93 -7.73 11.82
N LEU A 90 -7.07 -7.89 10.81
CA LEU A 90 -6.35 -9.13 10.55
C LEU A 90 -5.31 -9.40 11.64
N ASP A 91 -4.56 -8.38 12.07
CA ASP A 91 -3.61 -8.48 13.20
C ASP A 91 -4.31 -8.79 14.53
N ALA A 92 -5.57 -8.35 14.69
CA ALA A 92 -6.41 -8.65 15.84
C ALA A 92 -7.12 -10.02 15.76
N ASN A 93 -6.81 -10.85 14.75
CA ASN A 93 -7.44 -12.16 14.49
C ASN A 93 -8.96 -12.08 14.26
N ARG A 94 -9.45 -10.96 13.70
CA ARG A 94 -10.87 -10.68 13.40
C ARG A 94 -11.14 -10.75 11.90
N ALA A 95 -10.78 -11.88 11.28
CA ALA A 95 -10.85 -12.07 9.83
C ALA A 95 -12.28 -11.99 9.26
N GLU A 96 -13.29 -12.42 10.01
CA GLU A 96 -14.70 -12.31 9.59
C GLU A 96 -15.14 -10.85 9.41
N GLU A 97 -14.71 -9.96 10.30
CA GLU A 97 -15.03 -8.54 10.22
C GLU A 97 -14.27 -7.85 9.09
N ALA A 98 -13.03 -8.27 8.84
CA ALA A 98 -12.28 -7.82 7.66
C ALA A 98 -12.99 -8.24 6.37
N LEU A 99 -13.57 -9.44 6.32
CA LEU A 99 -14.34 -9.93 5.17
C LEU A 99 -15.65 -9.14 4.98
N GLN A 100 -16.37 -8.83 6.06
CA GLN A 100 -17.56 -7.99 6.00
C GLN A 100 -17.23 -6.58 5.48
N LEU A 101 -16.14 -5.99 5.95
CA LEU A 101 -15.64 -4.71 5.46
C LEU A 101 -15.32 -4.78 3.96
N CYS A 102 -14.66 -5.86 3.52
CA CYS A 102 -14.35 -6.11 2.11
C CYS A 102 -15.61 -6.25 1.24
N GLN A 103 -16.63 -6.95 1.73
CA GLN A 103 -17.94 -7.07 1.05
C GLN A 103 -18.63 -5.72 0.90
N TYR A 104 -18.55 -4.86 1.92
CA TYR A 104 -19.15 -3.53 1.88
C TYR A 104 -18.45 -2.61 0.87
N ILE A 105 -17.12 -2.63 0.84
CA ILE A 105 -16.31 -1.74 -0.02
C ILE A 105 -16.26 -2.22 -1.48
N SER A 106 -16.40 -3.53 -1.71
CA SER A 106 -16.33 -4.15 -3.04
C SER A 106 -14.99 -3.93 -3.78
N ASP A 107 -13.88 -3.76 -3.04
CA ASP A 107 -12.53 -3.65 -3.60
C ASP A 107 -11.81 -5.02 -3.63
N ASN A 108 -11.44 -5.45 -4.84
CA ASN A 108 -10.74 -6.72 -5.09
C ASN A 108 -9.38 -6.82 -4.39
N SER A 109 -8.73 -5.68 -4.11
CA SER A 109 -7.41 -5.64 -3.48
C SER A 109 -7.44 -6.14 -2.04
N ILE A 110 -8.56 -5.90 -1.33
CA ILE A 110 -8.78 -6.36 0.04
C ILE A 110 -9.09 -7.87 0.07
N TYR A 111 -9.84 -8.39 -0.89
CA TYR A 111 -10.07 -9.84 -1.01
C TYR A 111 -8.76 -10.61 -1.19
N ALA A 112 -7.85 -10.09 -2.03
CA ALA A 112 -6.53 -10.66 -2.20
C ALA A 112 -5.71 -10.62 -0.90
N LEU A 113 -5.80 -9.53 -0.13
CA LEU A 113 -5.11 -9.39 1.15
C LEU A 113 -5.59 -10.42 2.18
N ILE A 114 -6.91 -10.59 2.33
CA ILE A 114 -7.50 -11.57 3.25
C ILE A 114 -7.11 -13.00 2.83
N ALA A 115 -7.18 -13.31 1.53
CA ALA A 115 -6.79 -14.63 1.03
C ALA A 115 -5.33 -14.96 1.35
N VAL A 116 -4.41 -14.00 1.18
CA VAL A 116 -2.99 -14.18 1.50
C VAL A 116 -2.77 -14.45 2.98
N ILE A 117 -3.42 -13.69 3.86
CA ILE A 117 -3.26 -13.85 5.31
C ILE A 117 -3.91 -15.14 5.81
N SER A 118 -4.98 -15.61 5.14
CA SER A 118 -5.65 -16.87 5.48
C SER A 118 -4.89 -18.13 5.01
N LEU A 119 -3.85 -17.96 4.16
CA LEU A 119 -2.92 -19.04 3.78
C LEU A 119 -1.79 -19.23 4.81
N HIS A 120 -1.71 -18.36 5.82
CA HIS A 120 -0.81 -18.47 6.96
C HIS A 120 -1.47 -19.26 8.10
#